data_AF-A0A954WLK3-F1
#
_entry.id   AF-A0A954WLK3-F1
#
_cell.length_a   1.000
_cell.length_b   1.000
_cell.length_c   1.000
_cell.angle_alpha   90.00
_cell.angle_beta   90.00
_cell.angle_gamma   90.00
#
_symmetry.space_group_name_H-M   'P 1'
#
loop_
_entity.id
_entity.type
_entity.pdbx_description
1 polymer ?
#
loop_
_entity_poly.entity_id
_entity_poly.type
_entity_poly.pdbx_seq_one_letter_code
_entity_poly.pdbx_strand_id
1 'polypeptide(L)' 'HQYNDLPIVVAGRGGGTLKLGKHVQCKPETPLANLWLTYLHCLGIERENYADSNGTMSEILA' A
#
# COMPACT_ATOMS: atom_id res chain seq x y z
N HIS A 1 12.83 -6.70 -18.27
CA HIS A 1 11.71 -6.53 -17.33
C HIS A 1 12.21 -5.67 -16.21
N GLN A 2 11.54 -4.55 -15.96
CA GLN A 2 11.91 -3.57 -14.95
C GLN A 2 10.71 -3.44 -13.99
N TYR A 3 10.96 -3.58 -12.69
CA TYR A 3 9.91 -3.71 -11.67
C TYR A 3 9.89 -2.52 -10.68
N ASN A 4 10.72 -1.49 -10.92
CA ASN A 4 10.72 -0.26 -10.13
C ASN A 4 9.88 0.83 -10.80
N ASP A 5 9.42 1.78 -9.98
CA ASP A 5 8.72 3.01 -10.40
C ASP A 5 7.50 2.79 -11.31
N LEU A 6 6.82 1.66 -11.12
CA LEU A 6 5.60 1.35 -11.84
C LEU A 6 4.42 2.13 -11.26
N PRO A 7 3.61 2.82 -12.08
CA PRO A 7 2.41 3.48 -11.60
C PRO A 7 1.38 2.43 -11.15
N ILE A 8 0.86 2.59 -9.94
CA ILE A 8 -0.15 1.71 -9.35
C ILE A 8 -1.47 2.48 -9.21
N VAL A 9 -2.56 1.87 -9.67
CA VAL A 9 -3.91 2.38 -9.44
C VAL A 9 -4.61 1.50 -8.42
N VAL A 10 -5.13 2.14 -7.38
CA VAL A 10 -5.96 1.51 -6.35
C VAL A 10 -7.40 1.97 -6.54
N ALA A 11 -8.34 1.01 -6.58
CA ALA A 11 -9.75 1.27 -6.71
C ALA A 11 -10.56 0.55 -5.62
N GLY A 12 -11.68 1.17 -5.21
CA GLY A 12 -12.51 0.69 -4.11
C GLY A 12 -12.11 1.28 -2.74
N ARG A 13 -13.02 1.20 -1.77
CA ARG A 13 -12.86 1.85 -0.44
C ARG A 13 -12.24 0.96 0.63
N GLY A 14 -11.87 -0.29 0.31
CA GLY A 14 -11.36 -1.25 1.30
C GLY A 14 -12.33 -1.47 2.47
N GLY A 15 -13.64 -1.51 2.23
CA GLY A 15 -14.63 -1.58 3.33
C GLY A 15 -14.75 -0.29 4.16
N GLY A 16 -14.18 0.82 3.70
CA GLY A 16 -14.17 2.11 4.39
C GLY A 16 -12.81 2.48 4.99
N THR A 17 -11.82 1.60 4.93
CA THR A 17 -10.49 1.82 5.54
C THR A 17 -9.52 2.61 4.66
N LEU A 18 -9.86 2.86 3.38
CA LEU A 18 -8.99 3.56 2.43
C LEU A 18 -9.54 4.92 2.00
N LYS A 19 -8.64 5.91 1.91
CA LYS A 19 -8.90 7.22 1.31
C LYS A 19 -8.96 7.11 -0.22
N LEU A 20 -10.00 7.70 -0.81
CA LEU A 20 -10.14 7.81 -2.26
C LEU A 20 -9.67 9.18 -2.77
N GLY A 21 -9.51 9.29 -4.10
CA GLY A 21 -9.29 10.58 -4.77
C GLY A 21 -7.92 11.19 -4.47
N LYS A 22 -6.93 10.37 -4.09
CA LYS A 22 -5.59 10.81 -3.73
C LYS A 22 -4.57 10.31 -4.76
N HIS A 23 -3.63 11.18 -5.11
CA HIS A 23 -2.39 10.81 -5.76
C HIS A 23 -1.27 10.83 -4.72
N VAL A 24 -0.55 9.71 -4.56
CA VAL A 24 0.56 9.58 -3.61
C VAL A 24 1.83 9.34 -4.41
N GLN A 25 2.77 10.26 -4.31
CA GLN A 25 4.12 10.07 -4.81
C GLN A 25 4.97 9.45 -3.70
N CYS A 26 5.34 8.19 -3.86
CA CYS A 26 6.21 7.50 -2.90
C CYS A 26 7.64 8.05 -2.98
N LYS A 27 8.39 7.91 -1.88
CA LYS A 27 9.84 8.14 -1.91
C LYS A 27 10.50 7.14 -2.86
N PRO A 28 11.64 7.49 -3.49
CA PRO A 28 12.42 6.51 -4.24
C PRO A 28 12.67 5.25 -3.43
N GLU A 29 12.66 4.10 -4.10
CA GLU A 29 12.92 2.78 -3.48
C GLU A 29 11.88 2.36 -2.42
N THR A 30 10.70 2.98 -2.39
CA THR A 30 9.60 2.49 -1.53
C THR A 30 9.17 1.10 -2.03
N PRO A 31 9.24 0.04 -1.21
CA PRO A 31 8.81 -1.28 -1.62
C PRO A 31 7.32 -1.31 -1.93
N LEU A 32 6.93 -1.85 -3.09
CA LEU A 32 5.52 -2.08 -3.42
C LEU A 32 4.83 -2.96 -2.37
N ALA A 33 5.57 -3.87 -1.72
CA ALA A 33 5.06 -4.71 -0.66
C ALA A 33 4.52 -3.94 0.56
N ASN A 34 4.91 -2.69 0.79
CA ASN A 34 4.30 -1.84 1.82
C ASN A 34 2.80 -1.60 1.55
N LEU A 35 2.40 -1.50 0.28
CA LEU A 35 0.99 -1.44 -0.11
C LEU A 35 0.26 -2.73 0.25
N TRP A 36 0.86 -3.90 -0.05
CA TRP A 36 0.28 -5.21 0.26
C TRP A 36 0.16 -5.46 1.76
N LEU A 37 1.17 -5.10 2.55
CA LEU A 37 1.11 -5.20 4.01
C LEU A 37 -0.02 -4.32 4.57
N THR A 38 -0.17 -3.10 4.05
CA THR A 38 -1.25 -2.18 4.44
C THR A 38 -2.63 -2.76 4.12
N TYR A 39 -2.78 -3.43 2.98
CA TYR A 39 -4.02 -4.12 2.62
C TYR A 39 -4.36 -5.28 3.53
N LEU A 40 -3.38 -6.10 3.90
CA LEU A 40 -3.60 -7.21 4.84
C LEU A 40 -4.17 -6.67 6.16
N HIS A 41 -3.60 -5.58 6.69
CA HIS A 41 -4.13 -4.93 7.89
C HIS A 41 -5.53 -4.37 7.70
N CYS A 42 -5.83 -3.76 6.55
CA CYS A 42 -7.20 -3.32 6.22
C CYS A 42 -8.21 -4.46 6.20
N LEU A 43 -7.78 -5.68 5.86
CA LEU A 43 -8.60 -6.89 5.87
C LEU A 43 -8.66 -7.57 7.25
N GLY A 44 -8.07 -6.97 8.29
CA GLY A 44 -7.98 -7.55 9.63
C GLY A 44 -6.97 -8.70 9.76
N ILE A 45 -6.07 -8.85 8.78
CA ILE A 45 -5.02 -9.86 8.79
C ILE A 45 -3.76 -9.26 9.38
N GLU A 46 -3.50 -9.55 10.66
CA GLU A 46 -2.31 -9.06 11.34
C GLU A 46 -1.05 -9.81 10.88
N ARG A 47 -0.07 -9.03 10.40
CA ARG A 47 1.26 -9.51 9.97
C ARG A 47 2.29 -8.42 10.28
N GLU A 48 3.47 -8.83 10.73
CA GLU A 48 4.58 -7.90 10.92
C GLU A 48 5.20 -7.46 9.58
N ASN A 49 5.26 -8.36 8.60
CA ASN A 49 5.80 -8.10 7.27
C ASN A 49 5.08 -8.93 6.18
N TYR A 50 5.29 -8.53 4.93
CA TYR A 50 4.90 -9.25 3.73
C TYR A 50 5.97 -9.03 2.65
N ALA A 51 6.53 -10.12 2.10
CA ALA A 51 7.64 -10.05 1.14
C ALA A 51 8.78 -9.14 1.64
N ASP A 52 9.17 -8.14 0.86
CA ASP A 52 10.20 -7.15 1.15
C ASP A 52 9.65 -5.86 1.80
N SER A 53 8.44 -5.90 2.36
CA SER A 53 7.87 -4.74 3.06
C SER A 53 8.74 -4.34 4.25
N ASN A 54 8.90 -3.04 4.45
CA ASN A 54 9.57 -2.46 5.61
C ASN A 54 8.66 -1.51 6.40
N GLY A 55 7.37 -1.44 6.06
CA GLY A 55 6.37 -0.66 6.79
C GLY A 55 5.01 -0.64 6.09
N THR A 56 4.06 0.08 6.69
CA THR A 56 2.73 0.35 6.12
C THR A 56 2.64 1.77 5.55
N MET A 57 1.65 1.99 4.70
CA MET A 57 1.40 3.26 4.01
C MET A 57 0.24 4.00 4.69
N SER A 58 0.55 4.80 5.72
CA SER A 58 -0.45 5.61 6.43
C SER A 58 -1.16 6.63 5.54
N GLU A 59 -0.53 7.03 4.45
CA GLU A 59 -1.01 8.05 3.51
C GLU A 59 -2.30 7.65 2.80
N ILE A 60 -2.59 6.35 2.70
CA ILE A 60 -3.77 5.81 2.01
C ILE A 60 -4.88 5.35 2.96
N LEU A 61 -4.63 5.29 4.27
CA LEU A 61 -5.61 4.88 5.27
C LEU A 61 -6.60 6.01 5.58
N ALA A 62 -7.89 5.69 5.77
CA ALA A 62 -8.98 6.61 6.12
C ALA A 62 -8.75 7.31 7.47
#